data_AF-A0A2A7NFC2-F1
#
_entry.id   AF-A0A2A7NFC2-F1
#
_cell.length_a   1.000
_cell.length_b   1.000
_cell.length_c   1.000
_cell.angle_alpha   90.00
_cell.angle_beta   90.00
_cell.angle_gamma   90.00
#
_symmetry.space_group_name_H-M   'P 1'
#
loop_
_entity.id
_entity.type
_entity.pdbx_description
1 polymer ?
#
loop_
_entity_poly.entity_id
_entity_poly.type
_entity_poly.pdbx_seq_one_letter_code
_entity_poly.pdbx_strand_id
1 'polypeptide(L)'
;MSAIGLFTLPIQMVPVAQAACEDWVLGPTVFAFTLDQNGLDFDTYGWSGKSITALPSGAPAYATMWTDPKSVGPVTGNINGRTITMAVNWTEGAAKGTTSTFTGQIADDGTVKGTSTGTPGGNTWTSDPTAKLPRCNVAAPKPEEKPAPPPEPPKDAITVTFVRTIPQSTVRVESKANIPGQCVYNATSPGLSPVTVNFDIEANGSHSFAVLAPPPFTTWHVVTSCKGDFNGQQVEFGHDEQDVTLTS
;
A
#
# COMPACT_ATOMS: atom_id res chain seq x y z
N MET A 1 0.48 18.76 -61.33
CA MET A 1 -0.14 19.57 -60.27
C MET A 1 -0.39 18.65 -59.09
N SER A 2 0.51 18.62 -58.11
CA SER A 2 0.35 17.81 -56.89
C SER A 2 -0.11 18.70 -55.76
N ALA A 3 -1.30 18.46 -55.24
CA ALA A 3 -1.84 19.15 -54.08
C ALA A 3 -1.47 18.37 -52.81
N ILE A 4 -0.71 18.99 -51.93
CA ILE A 4 -0.38 18.50 -50.58
C ILE A 4 -1.51 18.96 -49.66
N GLY A 5 -2.34 18.01 -49.20
CA GLY A 5 -3.39 18.27 -48.22
C GLY A 5 -2.82 18.25 -46.80
N LEU A 6 -2.77 19.41 -46.14
CA LEU A 6 -2.52 19.51 -44.71
C LEU A 6 -3.80 19.15 -43.95
N PHE A 7 -3.76 18.06 -43.20
CA PHE A 7 -4.83 17.70 -42.25
C PHE A 7 -4.50 18.27 -40.87
N THR A 8 -5.24 19.31 -40.47
CA THR A 8 -5.29 19.78 -39.08
C THR A 8 -6.27 18.93 -38.29
N LEU A 9 -5.78 18.11 -37.36
CA LEU A 9 -6.63 17.42 -36.39
C LEU A 9 -6.98 18.36 -35.24
N PRO A 10 -8.24 18.42 -34.79
CA PRO A 10 -8.63 19.18 -33.62
C PRO A 10 -8.02 18.55 -32.36
N ILE A 11 -7.31 19.35 -31.58
CA ILE A 11 -6.88 18.97 -30.23
C ILE A 11 -8.14 18.92 -29.36
N GLN A 12 -8.61 17.71 -29.05
CA GLN A 12 -9.65 17.54 -28.04
C GLN A 12 -8.99 17.72 -26.67
N MET A 13 -9.25 18.87 -26.04
CA MET A 13 -8.92 19.06 -24.63
C MET A 13 -9.81 18.12 -23.82
N VAL A 14 -9.23 17.04 -23.32
CA VAL A 14 -9.89 16.16 -22.36
C VAL A 14 -10.19 17.01 -21.12
N PRO A 15 -11.43 17.03 -20.60
CA PRO A 15 -11.70 17.71 -19.35
C PRO A 15 -10.77 17.12 -18.29
N VAL A 16 -9.94 17.97 -17.69
CA VAL A 16 -9.14 17.59 -16.53
C VAL A 16 -10.16 17.14 -15.50
N ALA A 17 -10.18 15.85 -15.19
CA ALA A 17 -10.99 15.32 -14.12
C ALA A 17 -10.60 16.07 -12.84
N GLN A 18 -11.40 17.08 -12.48
CA GLN A 18 -11.37 17.65 -11.15
C GLN A 18 -11.76 16.49 -10.26
N ALA A 19 -10.78 15.83 -9.64
CA ALA A 19 -11.02 14.83 -8.63
C ALA A 19 -11.98 15.46 -7.61
N ALA A 20 -13.23 15.02 -7.63
CA ALA A 20 -14.25 15.50 -6.72
C ALA A 20 -13.82 15.02 -5.33
N CYS A 21 -13.28 15.94 -4.54
CA CYS A 21 -12.93 15.72 -3.14
C CYS A 21 -14.22 15.53 -2.33
N GLU A 22 -14.79 14.32 -2.34
CA GLU A 22 -16.00 13.97 -1.59
C GLU A 22 -15.73 13.45 -0.17
N ASP A 23 -14.45 13.23 0.17
CA ASP A 23 -14.03 12.66 1.45
C ASP A 23 -13.40 13.71 2.39
N TRP A 24 -14.18 14.71 2.78
CA TRP A 24 -13.82 15.59 3.89
C TRP A 24 -13.92 14.83 5.21
N VAL A 25 -12.90 14.92 6.05
CA VAL A 25 -12.86 14.33 7.39
C VAL A 25 -12.40 15.37 8.41
N LEU A 26 -13.02 15.36 9.57
CA LEU A 26 -12.53 16.06 10.75
C LEU A 26 -11.51 15.15 11.45
N GLY A 27 -10.35 15.72 11.79
CA GLY A 27 -9.40 15.08 12.67
C GLY A 27 -10.00 14.80 14.05
N PRO A 28 -9.32 14.07 14.95
CA PRO A 28 -9.83 13.66 16.27
C PRO A 28 -9.93 14.83 17.27
N THR A 29 -10.22 16.03 16.80
CA THR A 29 -10.09 17.30 17.52
C THR A 29 -11.42 18.05 17.61
N VAL A 30 -11.32 19.21 18.25
CA VAL A 30 -12.37 20.22 18.34
C VAL A 30 -12.66 20.79 16.95
N PHE A 31 -13.94 20.93 16.61
CA PHE A 31 -14.36 21.81 15.53
C PHE A 31 -14.95 23.08 16.14
N ALA A 32 -14.25 24.19 15.93
CA ALA A 32 -14.58 25.50 16.48
C ALA A 32 -15.19 26.42 15.41
N PHE A 33 -16.20 27.19 15.77
CA PHE A 33 -16.83 28.18 14.91
C PHE A 33 -17.44 29.32 15.71
N THR A 34 -17.63 30.46 15.05
CA THR A 34 -18.19 31.67 15.66
C THR A 34 -19.51 32.04 14.97
N LEU A 35 -20.50 32.48 15.73
CA LEU A 35 -21.71 33.08 15.19
C LEU A 35 -21.41 34.49 14.66
N ASP A 36 -21.75 34.74 13.39
CA ASP A 36 -21.33 35.97 12.70
C ASP A 36 -22.00 37.24 13.30
N GLN A 37 -23.16 37.09 13.95
CA GLN A 37 -23.98 38.23 14.41
C GLN A 37 -23.58 38.77 15.78
N ASN A 38 -23.07 37.92 16.67
CA ASN A 38 -22.77 38.32 18.04
C ASN A 38 -21.39 37.86 18.52
N GLY A 39 -20.61 37.18 17.67
CA GLY A 39 -19.27 36.73 18.00
C GLY A 39 -19.24 35.63 19.06
N LEU A 40 -20.34 34.91 19.31
CA LEU A 40 -20.31 33.79 20.24
C LEU A 40 -19.54 32.62 19.65
N ASP A 41 -18.60 32.10 20.43
CA ASP A 41 -17.78 30.96 20.06
C ASP A 41 -18.42 29.64 20.49
N PHE A 42 -18.28 28.65 19.61
CA PHE A 42 -18.77 27.29 19.77
C PHE A 42 -17.65 26.31 19.51
N ASP A 43 -17.54 25.32 20.40
CA ASP A 43 -16.64 24.19 20.25
C ASP A 43 -17.44 22.90 20.25
N THR A 44 -17.13 22.00 19.32
CA THR A 44 -17.70 20.65 19.28
C THR A 44 -16.61 19.60 19.41
N TYR A 45 -16.81 18.64 20.31
CA TYR A 45 -15.84 17.61 20.67
C TYR A 45 -16.38 16.22 20.34
N GLY A 46 -15.51 15.33 19.86
CA GLY A 46 -15.85 13.92 19.57
C GLY A 46 -16.05 13.61 18.09
N TRP A 47 -15.47 14.42 17.20
CA TRP A 47 -15.38 14.09 15.79
C TRP A 47 -14.44 12.91 15.55
N SER A 48 -14.91 11.95 14.74
CA SER A 48 -14.12 10.83 14.24
C SER A 48 -14.45 10.63 12.76
N GLY A 49 -13.56 11.14 11.90
CA GLY A 49 -13.76 11.09 10.45
C GLY A 49 -14.93 11.96 10.01
N LYS A 50 -16.00 11.33 9.51
CA LYS A 50 -17.19 12.03 8.98
C LYS A 50 -18.32 12.19 9.98
N SER A 51 -18.18 11.72 11.22
CA SER A 51 -19.28 11.73 12.19
C SER A 51 -18.81 12.16 13.57
N ILE A 52 -19.72 12.76 14.33
CA ILE A 52 -19.56 12.96 15.77
C ILE A 52 -20.01 11.67 16.46
N THR A 53 -19.09 11.00 17.16
CA THR A 53 -19.36 9.71 17.82
C THR A 53 -19.07 9.77 19.32
N ALA A 54 -17.79 9.88 19.67
CA ALA A 54 -17.31 9.90 21.05
C ALA A 54 -15.94 10.57 21.11
N LEU A 55 -15.54 10.98 22.31
CA LEU A 55 -14.17 11.40 22.58
C LEU A 55 -13.21 10.20 22.46
N PRO A 56 -11.90 10.44 22.24
CA PRO A 56 -10.88 9.38 22.28
C PRO A 56 -10.87 8.57 23.59
N SER A 57 -11.34 9.16 24.69
CA SER A 57 -11.52 8.49 25.99
C SER A 57 -12.71 7.53 26.07
N GLY A 58 -13.57 7.49 25.04
CA GLY A 58 -14.83 6.75 25.03
C GLY A 58 -16.02 7.50 25.65
N ALA A 59 -15.81 8.69 26.22
CA ALA A 59 -16.90 9.51 26.74
C ALA A 59 -17.77 10.11 25.62
N PRO A 60 -19.06 10.41 25.87
CA PRO A 60 -19.94 11.00 24.86
C PRO A 60 -19.41 12.31 24.28
N ALA A 61 -19.68 12.51 22.99
CA ALA A 61 -19.44 13.79 22.33
C ALA A 61 -20.28 14.91 22.97
N TYR A 62 -19.70 16.11 23.04
CA TYR A 62 -20.38 17.28 23.61
C TYR A 62 -19.98 18.55 22.87
N ALA A 63 -20.80 19.59 23.01
CA ALA A 63 -20.51 20.93 22.53
C ALA A 63 -20.55 21.94 23.68
N THR A 64 -19.78 23.01 23.53
CA THR A 64 -19.78 24.15 24.43
C THR A 64 -20.06 25.43 23.65
N MET A 65 -20.91 26.27 24.21
CA MET A 65 -21.13 27.64 23.76
C MET A 65 -20.64 28.59 24.85
N TRP A 66 -19.72 29.49 24.50
CA TRP A 66 -19.05 30.40 25.43
C TRP A 66 -19.91 31.62 25.79
N THR A 67 -21.06 31.37 26.42
CA THR A 67 -21.90 32.37 27.08
C THR A 67 -21.52 32.56 28.55
N ASP A 68 -22.11 33.56 29.22
CA ASP A 68 -22.11 33.67 30.69
C ASP A 68 -23.56 33.52 31.23
N PRO A 69 -23.91 32.38 31.86
CA PRO A 69 -23.08 31.20 32.11
C PRO A 69 -22.85 30.35 30.83
N LYS A 70 -21.74 29.62 30.79
CA LYS A 70 -21.39 28.71 29.68
C LYS A 70 -22.47 27.65 29.47
N SER A 71 -22.85 27.41 28.23
CA SER A 71 -23.81 26.34 27.89
C SER A 71 -23.08 25.10 27.40
N VAL A 72 -23.56 23.92 27.82
CA VAL A 72 -22.97 22.61 27.49
C VAL A 72 -24.10 21.63 27.15
N GLY A 73 -23.87 20.75 26.18
CA GLY A 73 -24.82 19.71 25.83
C GLY A 73 -24.22 18.62 24.95
N PRO A 74 -24.83 17.41 24.91
CA PRO A 74 -24.47 16.39 23.92
C PRO A 74 -24.67 16.92 22.49
N VAL A 75 -23.78 16.51 21.61
CA VAL A 75 -23.79 16.88 20.19
C VAL A 75 -23.75 15.63 19.32
N THR A 76 -24.50 15.67 18.22
CA THR A 76 -24.42 14.71 17.12
C THR A 76 -24.23 15.45 15.81
N GLY A 77 -23.69 14.78 14.80
CA GLY A 77 -23.43 15.42 13.52
C GLY A 77 -22.68 14.53 12.56
N ASN A 78 -22.67 14.94 11.29
CA ASN A 78 -22.04 14.22 10.21
C ASN A 78 -21.63 15.16 9.05
N ILE A 79 -20.71 14.69 8.23
CA ILE A 79 -20.27 15.29 6.97
C ILE A 79 -20.76 14.39 5.83
N ASN A 80 -21.49 14.96 4.88
CA ASN A 80 -21.93 14.31 3.66
C ASN A 80 -21.51 15.16 2.44
N GLY A 81 -20.49 14.70 1.72
CA GLY A 81 -19.83 15.50 0.68
C GLY A 81 -19.28 16.80 1.28
N ARG A 82 -19.77 17.95 0.79
CA ARG A 82 -19.41 19.28 1.28
C ARG A 82 -20.33 19.83 2.37
N THR A 83 -21.36 19.08 2.74
CA THR A 83 -22.32 19.53 3.75
C THR A 83 -21.94 18.98 5.12
N ILE A 84 -21.84 19.84 6.12
CA ILE A 84 -21.75 19.46 7.52
C ILE A 84 -23.09 19.74 8.20
N THR A 85 -23.57 18.80 9.00
CA THR A 85 -24.78 18.94 9.81
C THR A 85 -24.48 18.56 11.25
N MET A 86 -24.94 19.37 12.20
CA MET A 86 -24.79 19.12 13.64
C MET A 86 -26.06 19.50 14.39
N ALA A 87 -26.32 18.81 15.51
CA ALA A 87 -27.37 19.15 16.45
C ALA A 87 -26.83 19.06 17.89
N VAL A 88 -27.11 20.09 18.69
CA VAL A 88 -26.71 20.17 20.09
C VAL A 88 -27.97 20.27 20.95
N ASN A 89 -28.10 19.41 21.95
CA ASN A 89 -29.17 19.50 22.95
C ASN A 89 -28.58 20.07 24.24
N TRP A 90 -28.85 21.34 24.55
CA TRP A 90 -28.22 22.03 25.67
C TRP A 90 -28.79 21.56 27.01
N THR A 91 -27.96 20.98 27.86
CA THR A 91 -28.34 20.46 29.18
C THR A 91 -27.95 21.39 30.32
N GLU A 92 -27.05 22.34 30.05
CA GLU A 92 -26.49 23.29 31.02
C GLU A 92 -26.40 24.72 30.44
N GLY A 93 -26.28 25.70 31.32
CA GLY A 93 -26.05 27.12 30.99
C GLY A 93 -27.27 27.90 30.51
N ALA A 94 -27.01 29.05 29.88
CA ALA A 94 -28.01 29.99 29.42
C ALA A 94 -28.97 29.41 28.37
N ALA A 95 -28.52 28.42 27.59
CA ALA A 95 -29.32 27.75 26.56
C ALA A 95 -30.02 26.46 27.04
N LYS A 96 -29.92 26.11 28.33
CA LYS A 96 -30.46 24.84 28.87
C LYS A 96 -31.92 24.60 28.45
N GLY A 97 -32.20 23.39 27.98
CA GLY A 97 -33.53 22.94 27.55
C GLY A 97 -33.87 23.29 26.10
N THR A 98 -32.93 23.88 25.35
CA THR A 98 -33.10 24.16 23.93
C THR A 98 -32.25 23.23 23.07
N THR A 99 -32.58 23.15 21.77
CA THR A 99 -31.83 22.41 20.78
C THR A 99 -31.40 23.36 19.68
N SER A 100 -30.10 23.37 19.37
CA SER A 100 -29.55 24.13 18.25
C SER A 100 -29.16 23.17 17.13
N THR A 101 -29.50 23.51 15.89
CA THR A 101 -29.05 22.77 14.70
C THR A 101 -28.19 23.67 13.84
N PHE A 102 -27.14 23.11 13.26
CA PHE A 102 -26.17 23.80 12.42
C PHE A 102 -26.05 23.06 11.09
N THR A 103 -26.10 23.78 9.98
CA THR A 103 -25.87 23.25 8.63
C THR A 103 -24.89 24.16 7.92
N GLY A 104 -23.79 23.61 7.43
CA GLY A 104 -22.73 24.37 6.77
C GLY A 104 -22.23 23.72 5.48
N GLN A 105 -21.55 24.52 4.67
CA GLN A 105 -20.90 24.13 3.43
C GLN A 105 -19.39 24.29 3.56
N ILE A 106 -18.64 23.28 3.10
CA ILE A 106 -17.19 23.23 3.09
C ILE A 106 -16.66 23.79 1.77
N ALA A 107 -15.95 24.90 1.86
CA ALA A 107 -15.27 25.54 0.74
C ALA A 107 -13.97 24.79 0.37
N ASP A 108 -13.42 25.08 -0.81
CA ASP A 108 -12.19 24.45 -1.32
C ASP A 108 -10.96 24.69 -0.45
N ASP A 109 -10.94 25.79 0.29
CA ASP A 109 -9.87 26.12 1.20
C ASP A 109 -9.99 25.45 2.58
N GLY A 110 -11.04 24.64 2.79
CA GLY A 110 -11.34 23.94 4.03
C GLY A 110 -12.09 24.80 5.05
N THR A 111 -12.45 26.04 4.72
CA THR A 111 -13.35 26.84 5.57
C THR A 111 -14.77 26.35 5.47
N VAL A 112 -15.52 26.50 6.56
CA VAL A 112 -16.91 26.07 6.65
C VAL A 112 -17.77 27.26 7.04
N LYS A 113 -18.86 27.47 6.31
CA LYS A 113 -19.84 28.51 6.61
C LYS A 113 -21.23 27.96 6.55
N GLY A 114 -22.13 28.44 7.40
CA GLY A 114 -23.44 27.85 7.50
C GLY A 114 -24.48 28.71 8.16
N THR A 115 -25.64 28.08 8.34
CA THR A 115 -26.76 28.62 9.09
C THR A 115 -27.03 27.77 10.32
N SER A 116 -27.69 28.37 11.30
CA SER A 116 -28.16 27.69 12.49
C SER A 116 -29.63 27.99 12.78
N THR A 117 -30.31 27.08 13.48
CA THR A 117 -31.65 27.30 14.04
C THR A 117 -31.67 26.92 15.51
N GLY A 118 -32.58 27.52 16.29
CA GLY A 118 -32.68 27.28 17.73
C GLY A 118 -31.43 27.68 18.52
N THR A 119 -30.58 28.54 17.95
CA THR A 119 -29.35 29.03 18.58
C THR A 119 -29.58 30.44 19.11
N PRO A 120 -29.36 30.70 20.41
CA PRO A 120 -29.40 32.05 20.93
C PRO A 120 -28.33 32.93 20.28
N GLY A 121 -28.76 34.06 19.70
CA GLY A 121 -27.84 35.12 19.28
C GLY A 121 -27.29 35.02 17.86
N GLY A 122 -27.72 34.05 17.05
CA GLY A 122 -27.47 34.10 15.62
C GLY A 122 -28.02 32.93 14.81
N ASN A 123 -28.13 33.14 13.49
CA ASN A 123 -28.56 32.17 12.49
C ASN A 123 -27.51 31.92 11.40
N THR A 124 -26.32 32.53 11.50
CA THR A 124 -25.20 32.37 10.56
C THR A 124 -23.90 32.17 11.32
N TRP A 125 -23.00 31.37 10.78
CA TRP A 125 -21.75 31.01 11.44
C TRP A 125 -20.62 30.72 10.46
N THR A 126 -19.40 30.91 10.93
CA THR A 126 -18.16 30.65 10.19
C THR A 126 -17.18 29.86 11.07
N SER A 127 -16.57 28.82 10.52
CA SER A 127 -15.51 28.05 11.20
C SER A 127 -14.31 28.91 11.55
N ASP A 128 -13.67 28.62 12.68
CA ASP A 128 -12.41 29.25 13.05
C ASP A 128 -11.36 29.05 11.93
N PRO A 129 -10.58 30.08 11.54
CA PRO A 129 -9.52 29.97 10.53
C PRO A 129 -8.46 28.90 10.83
N THR A 130 -8.28 28.53 12.10
CA THR A 130 -7.39 27.46 12.58
C THR A 130 -8.05 26.09 12.54
N ALA A 131 -9.38 26.02 12.54
CA ALA A 131 -10.18 24.80 12.40
C ALA A 131 -10.38 24.38 10.93
N LYS A 132 -9.46 24.79 10.03
CA LYS A 132 -9.52 24.38 8.61
C LYS A 132 -9.48 22.87 8.51
N LEU A 133 -10.50 22.32 7.86
CA LEU A 133 -10.50 20.92 7.51
C LEU A 133 -9.27 20.63 6.66
N PRO A 134 -8.46 19.60 6.99
CA PRO A 134 -7.32 19.24 6.17
C PRO A 134 -7.86 19.05 4.75
N ARG A 135 -7.26 19.79 3.80
CA ARG A 135 -7.60 19.63 2.39
C ARG A 135 -7.49 18.16 2.06
N CYS A 136 -8.47 17.65 1.31
CA CYS A 136 -8.37 16.32 0.74
C CYS A 136 -7.02 16.23 0.04
N ASN A 137 -6.09 15.51 0.64
CA ASN A 137 -4.82 15.21 0.02
C ASN A 137 -5.17 14.09 -0.95
N VAL A 138 -5.80 14.45 -2.07
CA VAL A 138 -5.88 13.56 -3.22
C VAL A 138 -4.42 13.32 -3.54
N ALA A 139 -3.90 12.17 -3.12
CA ALA A 139 -2.61 11.74 -3.61
C ALA A 139 -2.72 11.88 -5.13
N ALA A 140 -1.87 12.74 -5.70
CA ALA A 140 -1.85 12.92 -7.15
C ALA A 140 -1.92 11.52 -7.76
N PRO A 141 -2.79 11.26 -8.76
CA PRO A 141 -2.94 9.92 -9.32
C PRO A 141 -1.53 9.41 -9.57
N LYS A 142 -1.15 8.34 -8.86
CA LYS A 142 0.17 7.72 -9.01
C LYS A 142 0.32 7.56 -10.52
N PRO A 143 1.36 8.11 -11.16
CA PRO A 143 1.57 7.94 -12.60
C PRO A 143 1.35 6.45 -12.88
N GLU A 144 0.46 6.13 -13.84
CA GLU A 144 0.16 4.74 -14.16
C GLU A 144 1.50 4.00 -14.26
N GLU A 145 1.71 3.08 -13.32
CA GLU A 145 2.93 2.33 -13.24
C GLU A 145 2.92 1.49 -14.50
N LYS A 146 3.77 1.87 -15.47
CA LYS A 146 3.97 1.11 -16.70
C LYS A 146 4.03 -0.37 -16.29
N PRO A 147 3.22 -1.27 -16.88
CA PRO A 147 3.19 -2.66 -16.48
C PRO A 147 4.62 -3.15 -16.32
N ALA A 148 4.93 -3.70 -15.15
CA ALA A 148 6.26 -4.23 -14.89
C ALA A 148 6.62 -5.14 -16.07
N PRO A 149 7.86 -5.05 -16.59
CA PRO A 149 8.31 -5.99 -17.61
C PRO A 149 7.98 -7.41 -17.16
N PRO A 150 7.51 -8.30 -18.05
CA PRO A 150 7.31 -9.69 -17.72
C PRO A 150 8.55 -10.23 -16.98
N PRO A 151 8.39 -10.98 -15.88
CA PRO A 151 9.53 -11.49 -15.15
C PRO A 151 10.39 -12.32 -16.10
N GLU A 152 11.68 -12.02 -16.14
CA GLU A 152 12.64 -12.80 -16.90
C GLU A 152 12.78 -14.21 -16.29
N PRO A 153 13.00 -15.24 -17.11
CA PRO A 153 13.24 -16.59 -16.58
C PRO A 153 14.48 -16.57 -15.68
N PRO A 154 14.43 -17.29 -14.53
CA PRO A 154 15.61 -17.43 -13.69
C PRO A 154 16.77 -18.05 -14.49
N LYS A 155 17.98 -17.56 -14.25
CA LYS A 155 19.23 -18.08 -14.81
C LYS A 155 20.23 -18.30 -13.68
N ASP A 156 21.13 -19.27 -13.87
CA ASP A 156 22.23 -19.58 -12.95
C ASP A 156 21.78 -19.74 -11.48
N ALA A 157 20.58 -20.28 -11.30
CA ALA A 157 19.93 -20.34 -10.00
C ALA A 157 20.34 -21.56 -9.18
N ILE A 158 21.32 -22.35 -9.62
CA ILE A 158 21.80 -23.51 -8.85
C ILE A 158 23.23 -23.29 -8.37
N THR A 159 23.58 -23.98 -7.29
CA THR A 159 24.95 -24.04 -6.77
C THR A 159 25.25 -25.47 -6.37
N VAL A 160 26.38 -25.99 -6.83
CA VAL A 160 26.81 -27.37 -6.53
C VAL A 160 27.99 -27.34 -5.57
N THR A 161 27.87 -28.11 -4.49
CA THR A 161 28.90 -28.24 -3.45
C THR A 161 29.27 -29.69 -3.23
N PHE A 162 30.54 -29.94 -2.93
CA PHE A 162 31.08 -31.27 -2.70
C PHE A 162 31.56 -31.42 -1.26
N VAL A 163 31.00 -32.39 -0.54
CA VAL A 163 31.53 -32.84 0.75
C VAL A 163 32.27 -34.15 0.51
N ARG A 164 33.59 -34.11 0.67
CA ARG A 164 34.50 -35.21 0.33
C ARG A 164 34.65 -36.14 1.53
N THR A 165 34.23 -37.40 1.40
CA THR A 165 34.31 -38.41 2.48
C THR A 165 34.74 -39.75 1.92
N ILE A 166 36.05 -40.04 1.87
CA ILE A 166 36.57 -41.28 1.28
C ILE A 166 35.84 -42.51 1.86
N PRO A 167 35.30 -43.42 1.02
CA PRO A 167 35.50 -43.55 -0.43
C PRO A 167 34.45 -42.84 -1.33
N GLN A 168 33.55 -42.03 -0.78
CA GLN A 168 32.46 -41.36 -1.49
C GLN A 168 32.61 -39.83 -1.48
N SER A 169 31.91 -39.15 -2.38
CA SER A 169 31.71 -37.71 -2.31
C SER A 169 30.22 -37.45 -2.29
N THR A 170 29.76 -36.68 -1.31
CA THR A 170 28.38 -36.21 -1.27
C THR A 170 28.30 -34.93 -2.10
N VAL A 171 27.50 -34.98 -3.16
CA VAL A 171 27.17 -33.82 -3.99
C VAL A 171 25.89 -33.22 -3.42
N ARG A 172 25.91 -31.92 -3.12
CA ARG A 172 24.72 -31.16 -2.73
C ARG A 172 24.47 -30.07 -3.76
N VAL A 173 23.27 -30.11 -4.34
CA VAL A 173 22.78 -29.13 -5.30
C VAL A 173 21.71 -28.30 -4.61
N GLU A 174 21.91 -26.99 -4.57
CA GLU A 174 20.97 -26.03 -4.00
C GLU A 174 20.41 -25.15 -5.11
N SER A 175 19.09 -24.93 -5.12
CA SER A 175 18.40 -24.07 -6.09
C SER A 175 17.86 -22.83 -5.38
N LYS A 176 18.07 -21.67 -5.98
CA LYS A 176 17.46 -20.37 -5.64
C LYS A 176 16.32 -20.00 -6.60
N ALA A 177 16.00 -20.88 -7.56
CA ALA A 177 14.89 -20.66 -8.46
C ALA A 177 13.57 -20.89 -7.72
N ASN A 178 12.58 -20.03 -7.96
CA ASN A 178 11.24 -20.17 -7.41
C ASN A 178 10.34 -21.15 -8.20
N ILE A 179 10.94 -21.97 -9.06
CA ILE A 179 10.28 -23.01 -9.85
C ILE A 179 10.92 -24.37 -9.53
N PRO A 180 10.13 -25.45 -9.46
CA PRO A 180 10.67 -26.81 -9.38
C PRO A 180 11.23 -27.23 -10.74
N GLY A 181 12.05 -28.28 -10.76
CA GLY A 181 12.50 -28.86 -12.02
C GLY A 181 13.34 -30.10 -11.91
N GLN A 182 13.72 -30.60 -13.09
CA GLN A 182 14.50 -31.80 -13.28
C GLN A 182 15.95 -31.42 -13.57
N CYS A 183 16.87 -32.04 -12.84
CA CYS A 183 18.29 -31.81 -12.92
C CYS A 183 19.04 -33.05 -13.42
N VAL A 184 20.12 -32.80 -14.15
CA VAL A 184 21.07 -33.83 -14.61
C VAL A 184 22.46 -33.42 -14.14
N TYR A 185 23.07 -34.28 -13.32
CA TYR A 185 24.47 -34.21 -12.94
C TYR A 185 25.27 -35.15 -13.85
N ASN A 186 26.33 -34.66 -14.46
CA ASN A 186 27.28 -35.43 -15.25
C ASN A 186 28.70 -35.19 -14.76
N ALA A 187 29.42 -36.27 -14.46
CA ALA A 187 30.84 -36.21 -14.15
C ALA A 187 31.64 -37.08 -15.11
N THR A 188 32.71 -36.53 -15.67
CA THR A 188 33.59 -37.20 -16.63
C THR A 188 35.05 -37.04 -16.25
N SER A 189 35.86 -38.05 -16.57
CA SER A 189 37.31 -38.01 -16.37
C SER A 189 37.99 -38.93 -17.39
N PRO A 190 39.18 -38.59 -17.90
CA PRO A 190 39.97 -39.50 -18.71
C PRO A 190 40.18 -40.84 -17.99
N GLY A 191 39.91 -41.94 -18.68
CA GLY A 191 40.17 -43.31 -18.17
C GLY A 191 39.15 -43.86 -17.17
N LEU A 192 38.07 -43.13 -16.85
CA LEU A 192 37.00 -43.59 -15.97
C LEU A 192 35.64 -43.56 -16.68
N SER A 193 34.73 -44.44 -16.28
CA SER A 193 33.35 -44.41 -16.78
C SER A 193 32.64 -43.13 -16.31
N PRO A 194 31.91 -42.42 -17.19
CA PRO A 194 31.10 -41.28 -16.79
C PRO A 194 30.05 -41.63 -15.73
N VAL A 195 29.73 -40.68 -14.88
CA VAL A 195 28.65 -40.79 -13.89
C VAL A 195 27.55 -39.80 -14.27
N THR A 196 26.32 -40.31 -14.46
CA THR A 196 25.14 -39.49 -14.71
C THR A 196 24.09 -39.77 -13.64
N VAL A 197 23.58 -38.71 -13.01
CA VAL A 197 22.52 -38.79 -12.01
C VAL A 197 21.39 -37.83 -12.41
N ASN A 198 20.18 -38.37 -12.52
CA ASN A 198 18.97 -37.58 -12.74
C ASN A 198 18.23 -37.46 -11.40
N PHE A 199 17.78 -36.26 -11.06
CA PHE A 199 17.04 -36.00 -9.83
C PHE A 199 16.12 -34.81 -10.01
N ASP A 200 15.07 -34.76 -9.19
CA ASP A 200 14.17 -33.60 -9.13
C ASP A 200 14.58 -32.68 -7.98
N ILE A 201 14.43 -31.38 -8.18
CA ILE A 201 14.65 -30.35 -7.16
C ILE A 201 13.41 -29.49 -7.01
N GLU A 202 12.99 -29.29 -5.76
CA GLU A 202 11.88 -28.42 -5.42
C GLU A 202 12.25 -26.94 -5.63
N ALA A 203 11.25 -26.08 -5.77
CA ALA A 203 11.44 -24.63 -5.79
C ALA A 203 12.13 -24.16 -4.50
N ASN A 204 13.20 -23.37 -4.62
CA ASN A 204 14.08 -22.95 -3.53
C ASN A 204 14.59 -24.13 -2.67
N GLY A 205 14.69 -25.32 -3.27
CA GLY A 205 15.03 -26.56 -2.58
C GLY A 205 16.52 -26.92 -2.66
N SER A 206 16.86 -28.06 -2.07
CA SER A 206 18.17 -28.68 -2.26
C SER A 206 18.04 -30.19 -2.35
N HIS A 207 18.95 -30.83 -3.09
CA HIS A 207 19.04 -32.27 -3.24
C HIS A 207 20.47 -32.74 -2.93
N SER A 208 20.62 -33.94 -2.36
CA SER A 208 21.94 -34.50 -2.04
C SER A 208 22.00 -35.97 -2.41
N PHE A 209 23.10 -36.37 -3.03
CA PHE A 209 23.36 -37.74 -3.44
C PHE A 209 24.85 -38.07 -3.30
N ALA A 210 25.16 -39.35 -3.16
CA ALA A 210 26.53 -39.83 -3.07
C ALA A 210 27.01 -40.34 -4.44
N VAL A 211 28.22 -39.96 -4.82
CA VAL A 211 28.97 -40.53 -5.95
C VAL A 211 30.27 -41.12 -5.44
N LEU A 212 30.86 -42.05 -6.19
CA LEU A 212 32.21 -42.53 -5.86
C LEU A 212 33.19 -41.36 -5.96
N ALA A 213 34.09 -41.22 -4.98
CA ALA A 213 35.12 -40.21 -5.07
C ALA A 213 36.08 -40.55 -6.24
N PRO A 214 36.58 -39.55 -6.99
CA PRO A 214 37.65 -39.79 -7.93
C PRO A 214 38.86 -40.40 -7.21
N PRO A 215 39.66 -41.25 -7.88
CA PRO A 215 40.96 -41.65 -7.36
C PRO A 215 41.82 -40.41 -7.04
N PRO A 216 42.74 -40.50 -6.07
CA PRO A 216 43.67 -39.41 -5.76
C PRO A 216 44.39 -38.91 -7.03
N PHE A 217 44.58 -37.60 -7.14
CA PHE A 217 45.23 -36.94 -8.27
C PHE A 217 44.48 -37.05 -9.61
N THR A 218 43.21 -37.45 -9.59
CA THR A 218 42.33 -37.41 -10.78
C THR A 218 41.38 -36.22 -10.68
N THR A 219 41.16 -35.54 -11.81
CA THR A 219 40.22 -34.42 -11.95
C THR A 219 38.96 -34.90 -12.64
N TRP A 220 37.81 -34.66 -12.02
CA TRP A 220 36.50 -34.82 -12.66
C TRP A 220 36.03 -33.49 -13.22
N HIS A 221 35.60 -33.50 -14.47
CA HIS A 221 34.84 -32.41 -15.05
C HIS A 221 33.36 -32.66 -14.78
N VAL A 222 32.76 -31.80 -13.96
CA VAL A 222 31.36 -31.91 -13.53
C VAL A 222 30.52 -30.83 -14.17
N VAL A 223 29.40 -31.23 -14.75
CA VAL A 223 28.35 -30.35 -15.27
C VAL A 223 27.02 -30.74 -14.63
N THR A 224 26.36 -29.79 -13.98
CA THR A 224 24.99 -29.92 -13.49
C THR A 224 24.10 -28.93 -14.20
N SER A 225 23.00 -29.40 -14.78
CA SER A 225 22.01 -28.55 -15.48
C SER A 225 20.62 -28.88 -14.98
N CYS A 226 19.80 -27.85 -14.74
CA CYS A 226 18.43 -27.99 -14.24
C CYS A 226 17.43 -27.24 -15.13
N LYS A 227 16.35 -27.93 -15.50
CA LYS A 227 15.28 -27.41 -16.35
C LYS A 227 13.93 -27.47 -15.65
N GLY A 228 13.12 -26.45 -15.85
CA GLY A 228 11.80 -26.30 -15.22
C GLY A 228 10.83 -25.56 -16.11
N ASP A 229 9.55 -25.62 -15.74
CA ASP A 229 8.51 -24.83 -16.42
C ASP A 229 8.50 -23.40 -15.89
N PHE A 230 8.60 -22.43 -16.79
CA PHE A 230 8.43 -21.02 -16.51
C PHE A 230 7.47 -20.42 -17.54
N ASN A 231 6.29 -20.01 -17.08
CA ASN A 231 5.23 -19.47 -17.94
C ASN A 231 4.86 -20.41 -19.10
N GLY A 232 4.80 -21.73 -18.86
CA GLY A 232 4.45 -22.73 -19.86
C GLY A 232 5.55 -23.04 -20.88
N GLN A 233 6.77 -22.55 -20.64
CA GLN A 233 7.96 -22.88 -21.43
C GLN A 233 8.98 -23.61 -20.56
N GLN A 234 9.58 -24.66 -21.13
CA GLN A 234 10.74 -25.32 -20.53
C GLN A 234 11.98 -24.44 -20.68
N VAL A 235 12.54 -24.01 -19.55
CA VAL A 235 13.75 -23.17 -19.49
C VAL A 235 14.82 -23.84 -18.63
N GLU A 236 16.09 -23.67 -19.01
CA GLU A 236 17.21 -24.00 -18.14
C GLU A 236 17.36 -22.87 -17.12
N PHE A 237 17.06 -23.16 -15.86
CA PHE A 237 17.13 -22.15 -14.79
C PHE A 237 18.44 -22.19 -14.01
N GLY A 238 19.24 -23.24 -14.20
CA GLY A 238 20.51 -23.37 -13.51
C GLY A 238 21.49 -24.26 -14.26
N HIS A 239 22.73 -23.81 -14.29
CA HIS A 239 23.89 -24.49 -14.85
C HIS A 239 25.09 -24.27 -13.93
N ASP A 240 25.79 -25.33 -13.56
CA ASP A 240 27.01 -25.27 -12.76
C ASP A 240 28.04 -26.23 -13.35
N GLU A 241 29.19 -25.70 -13.75
CA GLU A 241 30.28 -26.43 -14.38
C GLU A 241 31.55 -26.18 -13.57
N GLN A 242 32.20 -27.26 -13.12
CA GLN A 242 33.39 -27.18 -12.29
C GLN A 242 34.30 -28.41 -12.42
N ASP A 243 35.61 -28.17 -12.28
CA ASP A 243 36.62 -29.22 -12.22
C ASP A 243 36.96 -29.57 -10.77
N VAL A 244 36.75 -30.82 -10.38
CA VAL A 244 36.92 -31.31 -9.01
C VAL A 244 38.10 -32.29 -8.96
N THR A 245 39.18 -31.88 -8.31
CA THR A 245 40.37 -32.73 -8.09
C THR A 245 40.47 -33.18 -6.64
N LEU A 246 40.68 -34.49 -6.41
CA LEU A 246 40.97 -35.01 -5.07
C LEU A 246 42.48 -34.89 -4.79
N THR A 247 42.85 -33.89 -4.00
CA THR A 247 44.19 -33.77 -3.40
C THR A 247 44.22 -34.57 -2.10
N SER A 248 45.23 -35.42 -1.93
CA SER A 248 45.46 -36.23 -0.72
C SER A 248 45.62 -35.38 0.54
#